data_AF-A0A662IMX9-F1
#
_entry.id   AF-A0A662IMX9-F1
#
_cell.length_a   1.000
_cell.length_b   1.000
_cell.length_c   1.000
_cell.angle_alpha   90.00
_cell.angle_beta   90.00
_cell.angle_gamma   90.00
#
_symmetry.space_group_name_H-M   'P 1'
#
loop_
_entity.id
_entity.type
_entity.pdbx_description
1 polymer ?
#
loop_
_entity_poly.entity_id
_entity_poly.type
_entity_poly.pdbx_seq_one_letter_code
_entity_poly.pdbx_strand_id
1 'polypeptide(L)'
;YRVYGKIWYDEKDGVFGRRGPLLRLIYSTNIGTIPDEVAVKVFTLDGRWVGSIEEEFLERLSPGDVFILGGKPYEFRYAIGLRAYVTPKEGVKPTVPSWFSEMLPLSFDLGEAIGKFRDEMFKLVESEPKSKIIRYLMEEYKCDKKAASSIYTYFASMLSFLKMLGVDVRPNNKVILIEDYVDIDGKQNIIFHCVFGRRVNDALSRAYAYALMRMLGVNVAVTVGDTGFILTLPKKMLHDISTLLEAVKSSNLRKLLREAVKYTEMVRRRFRHCATRALMILRNYKGREVKVSRQIFNAQLLMDVVEDIENFPVLEETYREVLEDLMDVKTAEQVLREVEMGLRRFYVMPTYDLPSPFAHGLVLQGLSDVVLMDDRRALLQHLYDQVMERIQKTGSAAIS
;
A
#
# COMPACT_ATOMS: atom_id res chain seq x y z
N TYR A 1 31.71 14.34 -13.54
CA TYR A 1 31.59 13.90 -14.96
C TYR A 1 32.61 12.84 -15.41
N ARG A 2 33.91 12.92 -15.10
CA ARG A 2 34.93 11.96 -15.62
C ARG A 2 35.01 10.57 -14.92
N VAL A 3 34.32 10.35 -13.80
CA VAL A 3 34.55 9.18 -12.92
C VAL A 3 33.69 7.95 -13.29
N TYR A 4 32.55 8.13 -13.97
CA TYR A 4 31.59 7.04 -14.23
C TYR A 4 31.42 6.64 -15.70
N GLY A 5 31.80 7.51 -16.64
CA GLY A 5 31.60 7.28 -18.08
C GLY A 5 32.28 5.99 -18.55
N LYS A 6 31.47 5.00 -18.94
CA LYS A 6 31.93 3.70 -19.46
C LYS A 6 32.20 3.74 -20.97
N ILE A 7 31.51 4.64 -21.66
CA ILE A 7 31.70 4.90 -23.08
C ILE A 7 32.02 6.39 -23.31
N TRP A 8 32.53 6.70 -24.49
CA TRP A 8 32.57 8.05 -25.04
C TRP A 8 31.65 8.10 -26.25
N TYR A 9 31.08 9.25 -26.56
CA TYR A 9 30.22 9.50 -27.73
C TYR A 9 30.75 10.72 -28.46
N ASP A 10 30.86 10.64 -29.78
CA ASP A 10 31.14 11.75 -30.68
C ASP A 10 29.84 12.15 -31.39
N GLU A 11 29.35 13.34 -31.09
CA GLU A 11 28.09 13.86 -31.64
C GLU A 11 28.16 14.19 -33.13
N LYS A 12 29.35 14.54 -33.66
CA LYS A 12 29.48 14.94 -35.06
C LYS A 12 29.39 13.75 -36.00
N ASP A 13 30.08 12.68 -35.63
CA ASP A 13 30.17 11.47 -36.44
C ASP A 13 29.12 10.43 -36.02
N GLY A 14 28.41 10.66 -34.90
CA GLY A 14 27.39 9.76 -34.37
C GLY A 14 27.94 8.43 -33.85
N VAL A 15 29.24 8.35 -33.59
CA VAL A 15 29.93 7.12 -33.17
C VAL A 15 30.22 7.13 -31.67
N PHE A 16 30.24 5.95 -31.06
CA PHE A 16 30.64 5.78 -29.67
C PHE A 16 31.69 4.67 -29.53
N GLY A 17 32.44 4.71 -28.43
CA GLY A 17 33.44 3.70 -28.15
C GLY A 17 33.68 3.47 -26.67
N ARG A 18 34.46 2.43 -26.37
CA ARG A 18 34.80 2.06 -24.99
C ARG A 18 35.71 3.10 -24.35
N ARG A 19 35.44 3.44 -23.07
CA ARG A 19 36.33 4.27 -22.27
C ARG A 19 37.27 3.39 -21.44
N GLY A 20 38.51 3.28 -21.91
CA GLY A 20 39.59 2.59 -21.20
C GLY A 20 39.67 1.07 -21.42
N PRO A 21 40.81 0.45 -21.04
CA PRO A 21 41.08 -0.97 -21.30
C PRO A 21 40.25 -1.93 -20.43
N LEU A 22 39.86 -1.50 -19.23
CA LEU A 22 39.16 -2.34 -18.26
C LEU A 22 37.66 -2.51 -18.51
N LEU A 23 37.07 -1.77 -19.46
CA LEU A 23 35.62 -1.77 -19.66
C LEU A 23 35.06 -3.16 -19.93
N ARG A 24 35.73 -3.96 -20.77
CA ARG A 24 35.29 -5.32 -21.10
C ARG A 24 35.20 -6.19 -19.85
N LEU A 25 36.23 -6.13 -18.99
CA LEU A 25 36.23 -6.85 -17.72
C LEU A 25 35.12 -6.35 -16.79
N ILE A 26 34.95 -5.03 -16.64
CA ILE A 26 33.90 -4.43 -15.82
C ILE A 26 32.53 -4.93 -16.30
N TYR A 27 32.25 -4.84 -17.59
CA TYR A 27 31.01 -5.31 -18.18
C TYR A 27 30.79 -6.81 -17.90
N SER A 28 31.74 -7.67 -18.26
CA SER A 28 31.60 -9.12 -18.09
C SER A 28 31.44 -9.59 -16.63
N THR A 29 31.94 -8.81 -15.66
CA THR A 29 31.88 -9.17 -14.22
C THR A 29 30.76 -8.48 -13.45
N ASN A 30 30.02 -7.56 -14.08
CA ASN A 30 28.95 -6.79 -13.45
C ASN A 30 27.63 -6.82 -14.24
N ILE A 31 27.60 -7.43 -15.42
CA ILE A 31 26.40 -7.64 -16.21
C ILE A 31 25.42 -8.54 -15.46
N GLY A 32 24.14 -8.17 -15.48
CA GLY A 32 23.06 -8.90 -14.82
C GLY A 32 21.96 -7.95 -14.39
N THR A 33 20.71 -8.38 -14.53
CA THR A 33 19.53 -7.60 -14.14
C THR A 33 19.07 -7.88 -12.72
N ILE A 34 19.37 -9.09 -12.21
CA ILE A 34 19.05 -9.51 -10.86
C ILE A 34 19.96 -8.73 -9.89
N PRO A 35 19.38 -7.93 -8.97
CA PRO A 35 20.16 -7.31 -7.90
C PRO A 35 20.73 -8.40 -6.99
N ASP A 36 21.92 -8.20 -6.44
CA ASP A 36 22.46 -9.15 -5.47
C ASP A 36 21.52 -9.16 -4.25
N GLU A 37 20.94 -10.32 -3.94
CA GLU A 37 20.07 -10.46 -2.76
C GLU A 37 20.91 -10.31 -1.49
N VAL A 38 20.63 -9.24 -0.75
CA VAL A 38 21.31 -8.97 0.51
C VAL A 38 20.35 -9.26 1.65
N ALA A 39 20.78 -10.14 2.55
CA ALA A 39 20.10 -10.34 3.82
C ALA A 39 20.08 -9.03 4.63
N VAL A 40 18.88 -8.49 4.86
CA VAL A 40 18.65 -7.37 5.77
C VAL A 40 18.57 -7.93 7.18
N LYS A 41 19.41 -7.43 8.08
CA LYS A 41 19.40 -7.83 9.49
C LYS A 41 18.23 -7.15 10.21
N VAL A 42 17.41 -7.93 10.89
CA VAL A 42 16.26 -7.45 11.64
C VAL A 42 16.64 -7.31 13.12
N PHE A 43 16.35 -6.15 13.68
CA PHE A 43 16.58 -5.82 15.08
C PHE A 43 15.29 -5.35 15.73
N THR A 44 15.11 -5.63 17.01
CA THR A 44 14.10 -4.94 17.80
C THR A 44 14.54 -3.50 18.11
N LEU A 45 13.61 -2.64 18.56
CA LEU A 45 13.92 -1.25 18.93
C LEU A 45 14.93 -1.13 20.09
N ASP A 46 15.00 -2.12 20.99
CA ASP A 46 16.01 -2.25 22.04
C ASP A 46 17.37 -2.77 21.53
N GLY A 47 17.50 -3.03 20.22
CA GLY A 47 18.76 -3.39 19.57
C GLY A 47 19.07 -4.89 19.55
N ARG A 48 18.14 -5.75 20.00
CA ARG A 48 18.31 -7.21 19.94
C ARG A 48 18.15 -7.69 18.50
N TRP A 49 19.12 -8.47 18.02
CA TRP A 49 19.02 -9.14 16.73
C TRP A 49 17.98 -10.28 16.76
N VAL A 50 17.10 -10.31 15.76
CA VAL A 50 15.99 -11.26 15.67
C VAL A 50 16.20 -12.27 14.54
N GLY A 51 16.77 -11.83 13.42
CA GLY A 51 16.94 -12.66 12.24
C GLY A 51 17.33 -11.84 11.01
N SER A 52 17.05 -12.38 9.83
CA SER A 52 17.25 -11.69 8.56
C SER A 52 16.10 -11.92 7.60
N ILE A 53 15.80 -10.91 6.80
CA ILE A 53 14.83 -10.98 5.69
C ILE A 53 15.50 -10.59 4.38
N GLU A 54 14.88 -10.96 3.27
CA GLU A 54 15.27 -10.51 1.93
C GLU A 54 14.99 -9.01 1.77
N GLU A 55 15.81 -8.33 0.96
CA GLU A 55 15.61 -6.91 0.67
C GLU A 55 14.31 -6.66 -0.11
N GLU A 56 13.98 -7.52 -1.07
CA GLU A 56 12.75 -7.37 -1.85
C GLU A 56 11.49 -7.47 -0.97
N PHE A 57 11.53 -8.34 0.04
CA PHE A 57 10.48 -8.40 1.05
C PHE A 57 10.36 -7.08 1.81
N LEU A 58 11.48 -6.53 2.27
CA LEU A 58 11.52 -5.24 2.98
C LEU A 58 11.00 -4.08 2.12
N GLU A 59 11.25 -4.08 0.82
CA GLU A 59 10.78 -3.02 -0.10
C GLU A 59 9.24 -2.95 -0.20
N ARG A 60 8.55 -4.05 0.09
CA ARG A 60 7.08 -4.10 0.11
C ARG A 60 6.48 -3.77 1.48
N LEU A 61 7.30 -3.73 2.53
CA LEU A 61 6.83 -3.43 3.88
C LEU A 61 6.54 -1.95 4.03
N SER A 62 5.36 -1.65 4.55
CA SER A 62 5.00 -0.34 5.08
C SER A 62 5.06 -0.38 6.61
N PRO A 63 5.39 0.74 7.28
CA PRO A 63 5.29 0.82 8.74
C PRO A 63 3.92 0.30 9.23
N GLY A 64 3.93 -0.58 10.22
CA GLY A 64 2.73 -1.27 10.72
C GLY A 64 2.48 -2.66 10.11
N ASP A 65 3.18 -3.04 9.03
CA ASP A 65 3.07 -4.40 8.49
C ASP A 65 3.62 -5.43 9.48
N VAL A 66 2.86 -6.50 9.71
CA VAL A 66 3.23 -7.62 10.57
C VAL A 66 3.60 -8.82 9.72
N PHE A 67 4.77 -9.39 9.96
CA PHE A 67 5.27 -10.58 9.29
C PHE A 67 5.81 -11.60 10.29
N ILE A 68 5.87 -12.86 9.89
CA ILE A 68 6.44 -13.92 10.73
C ILE A 68 7.94 -14.04 10.44
N LEU A 69 8.77 -13.96 11.48
CA LEU A 69 10.20 -14.24 11.42
C LEU A 69 10.58 -15.19 12.54
N GLY A 70 11.21 -16.31 12.21
CA GLY A 70 11.58 -17.33 13.21
C GLY A 70 10.38 -17.88 13.99
N GLY A 71 9.22 -17.99 13.35
CA GLY A 71 7.98 -18.47 13.96
C GLY A 71 7.27 -17.45 14.88
N LYS A 72 7.78 -16.22 14.97
CA LYS A 72 7.18 -15.16 15.78
C LYS A 72 6.75 -13.96 14.91
N PRO A 73 5.59 -13.35 15.20
CA PRO A 73 5.14 -12.12 14.54
C PRO A 73 5.91 -10.87 14.99
N TYR A 74 6.32 -10.06 14.02
CA TYR A 74 6.99 -8.78 14.21
C TYR A 74 6.35 -7.70 13.34
N GLU A 75 6.15 -6.51 13.91
CA GLU A 75 5.69 -5.33 13.20
C GLU A 75 6.88 -4.52 12.69
N PHE A 76 6.89 -4.21 11.40
CA PHE A 76 7.87 -3.33 10.78
C PHE A 76 7.65 -1.87 11.20
N ARG A 77 8.72 -1.22 11.67
CA ARG A 77 8.70 0.20 12.07
C ARG A 77 9.39 1.08 11.04
N TYR A 78 10.67 0.80 10.78
CA TYR A 78 11.47 1.53 9.81
C TYR A 78 12.71 0.72 9.42
N ALA A 79 13.39 1.14 8.36
CA ALA A 79 14.66 0.58 7.94
C ALA A 79 15.69 1.67 7.70
N ILE A 80 16.97 1.32 7.90
CA ILE A 80 18.12 2.17 7.59
C ILE A 80 19.19 1.28 6.99
N GLY A 81 19.44 1.42 5.68
CA GLY A 81 20.42 0.59 4.96
C GLY A 81 20.07 -0.90 5.05
N LEU A 82 20.99 -1.74 5.56
CA LEU A 82 20.77 -3.19 5.70
C LEU A 82 20.22 -3.61 7.07
N ARG A 83 19.60 -2.68 7.79
CA ARG A 83 18.96 -2.95 9.07
C ARG A 83 17.49 -2.58 9.01
N ALA A 84 16.64 -3.51 9.43
CA ALA A 84 15.23 -3.27 9.68
C ALA A 84 14.98 -3.27 11.18
N TYR A 85 14.13 -2.37 11.65
CA TYR A 85 13.76 -2.24 13.05
C TYR A 85 12.30 -2.63 13.23
N VAL A 86 12.04 -3.50 14.19
CA VAL A 86 10.72 -4.11 14.43
C VAL A 86 10.31 -4.06 15.89
N THR A 87 9.01 -4.22 16.13
CA THR A 87 8.45 -4.44 17.46
C THR A 87 7.82 -5.83 17.51
N PRO A 88 8.10 -6.69 18.51
CA PRO A 88 7.41 -7.97 18.67
C PRO A 88 5.90 -7.79 18.80
N LYS A 89 5.10 -8.62 18.12
CA LYS A 89 3.62 -8.56 18.15
C LYS A 89 3.00 -9.94 18.36
N GLU A 90 3.24 -10.54 19.52
CA GLU A 90 2.78 -11.91 19.81
C GLU A 90 1.27 -12.10 19.57
N GLY A 91 0.95 -13.27 19.03
CA GLY A 91 -0.38 -13.60 18.56
C GLY A 91 -0.72 -13.00 17.19
N VAL A 92 -0.21 -11.84 16.76
CA VAL A 92 -0.79 -11.12 15.60
C VAL A 92 -0.63 -11.90 14.27
N LYS A 93 -1.73 -12.01 13.50
CA LYS A 93 -1.71 -12.65 12.17
C LYS A 93 -0.86 -11.79 11.24
N PRO A 94 0.00 -12.40 10.42
CA PRO A 94 0.76 -11.65 9.42
C PRO A 94 -0.18 -10.85 8.51
N THR A 95 0.09 -9.55 8.33
CA THR A 95 -0.57 -8.70 7.33
C THR A 95 0.08 -8.84 5.96
N VAL A 96 1.31 -9.37 5.95
CA VAL A 96 2.09 -9.72 4.77
C VAL A 96 2.67 -11.12 4.97
N PRO A 97 2.76 -11.94 3.90
CA PRO A 97 3.30 -13.29 4.01
C PRO A 97 4.73 -13.30 4.55
N SER A 98 5.16 -14.42 5.13
CA SER A 98 6.50 -14.58 5.71
C SER A 98 7.60 -14.64 4.64
N TRP A 99 7.20 -14.94 3.40
CA TRP A 99 8.08 -15.10 2.25
C TRP A 99 7.47 -14.44 1.02
N PHE A 100 8.34 -13.91 0.15
CA PHE A 100 7.97 -13.21 -1.07
C PHE A 100 7.08 -14.04 -2.02
N SER A 101 7.15 -15.37 -1.95
CA SER A 101 6.46 -16.29 -2.86
C SER A 101 5.10 -16.83 -2.36
N GLU A 102 4.61 -16.47 -1.17
CA GLU A 102 3.39 -17.09 -0.59
C GLU A 102 2.08 -16.36 -0.93
N MET A 103 2.09 -15.05 -1.15
CA MET A 103 0.85 -14.30 -1.47
C MET A 103 1.15 -13.17 -2.46
N LEU A 104 0.64 -13.30 -3.68
CA LEU A 104 0.61 -12.19 -4.64
C LEU A 104 -0.43 -11.16 -4.16
N PRO A 105 -0.11 -9.85 -4.21
CA PRO A 105 -1.11 -8.83 -3.91
C PRO A 105 -2.30 -8.96 -4.86
N LEU A 106 -3.48 -8.55 -4.39
CA LEU A 106 -4.68 -8.56 -5.23
C LEU A 106 -4.42 -7.76 -6.51
N SER A 107 -4.73 -8.35 -7.67
CA SER A 107 -4.63 -7.65 -8.96
C SER A 107 -5.84 -6.75 -9.20
N PHE A 108 -5.67 -5.73 -10.04
CA PHE A 108 -6.76 -4.81 -10.38
C PHE A 108 -7.94 -5.52 -11.03
N ASP A 109 -7.70 -6.44 -11.97
CA ASP A 109 -8.77 -7.18 -12.67
C ASP A 109 -9.59 -8.07 -11.72
N LEU A 110 -8.92 -8.74 -10.78
CA LEU A 110 -9.62 -9.51 -9.75
C LEU A 110 -10.38 -8.58 -8.79
N GLY A 111 -9.80 -7.42 -8.49
CA GLY A 111 -10.45 -6.36 -7.74
C GLY A 111 -11.75 -5.85 -8.40
N GLU A 112 -11.73 -5.63 -9.71
CA GLU A 112 -12.91 -5.28 -10.51
C GLU A 112 -13.99 -6.38 -10.43
N ALA A 113 -13.59 -7.65 -10.50
CA ALA A 113 -14.52 -8.78 -10.36
C ALA A 113 -15.15 -8.83 -8.96
N ILE A 114 -14.35 -8.61 -7.90
CA ILE A 114 -14.86 -8.50 -6.52
C ILE A 114 -15.83 -7.32 -6.39
N GLY A 115 -15.52 -6.17 -7.02
CA GLY A 115 -16.40 -5.00 -7.04
C GLY A 115 -17.74 -5.27 -7.72
N LYS A 116 -17.76 -6.04 -8.82
CA LYS A 116 -19.00 -6.49 -9.48
C LYS A 116 -19.78 -7.48 -8.60
N PHE A 117 -19.08 -8.41 -7.96
CA PHE A 117 -19.69 -9.34 -7.01
C PHE A 117 -20.33 -8.60 -5.83
N ARG A 118 -19.70 -7.53 -5.32
CA ARG A 118 -20.29 -6.67 -4.29
C ARG A 118 -21.62 -6.06 -4.74
N ASP A 119 -21.69 -5.57 -5.98
CA ASP A 119 -22.92 -5.00 -6.56
C ASP A 119 -24.06 -6.03 -6.61
N GLU A 120 -23.74 -7.23 -7.09
CA GLU A 120 -24.69 -8.36 -7.14
C GLU A 120 -25.18 -8.75 -5.74
N MET A 121 -24.26 -8.86 -4.78
CA MET A 121 -24.58 -9.20 -3.40
C MET A 121 -25.48 -8.16 -2.72
N PHE A 122 -25.22 -6.86 -2.91
CA PHE A 122 -26.11 -5.84 -2.36
C PHE A 122 -27.53 -5.92 -2.94
N LYS A 123 -27.66 -6.12 -4.26
CA LYS A 123 -28.96 -6.31 -4.93
C LYS A 123 -29.70 -7.52 -4.37
N LEU A 124 -29.01 -8.66 -4.21
CA LEU A 124 -29.59 -9.87 -3.66
C LEU A 124 -30.06 -9.66 -2.21
N VAL A 125 -29.23 -9.08 -1.35
CA VAL A 125 -29.56 -8.82 0.06
C VAL A 125 -30.75 -7.87 0.22
N GLU A 126 -30.95 -6.95 -0.72
CA GLU A 126 -32.09 -6.02 -0.71
C GLU A 126 -33.40 -6.64 -1.23
N SER A 127 -33.33 -7.61 -2.14
CA SER A 127 -34.50 -8.09 -2.89
C SER A 127 -34.93 -9.51 -2.55
N GLU A 128 -34.06 -10.33 -1.97
CA GLU A 128 -34.29 -11.77 -1.81
C GLU A 128 -34.20 -12.21 -0.34
N PRO A 129 -34.96 -13.25 0.06
CA PRO A 129 -34.86 -13.79 1.41
C PRO A 129 -33.50 -14.50 1.61
N LYS A 130 -32.96 -14.39 2.83
CA LYS A 130 -31.68 -15.02 3.26
C LYS A 130 -31.53 -16.47 2.80
N SER A 131 -32.60 -17.28 2.87
CA SER A 131 -32.57 -18.70 2.47
C SER A 131 -32.24 -18.90 1.00
N LYS A 132 -32.79 -18.06 0.11
CA LYS A 132 -32.54 -18.11 -1.33
C LYS A 132 -31.12 -17.67 -1.67
N ILE A 133 -30.63 -16.61 -1.02
CA ILE A 133 -29.26 -16.11 -1.22
C ILE A 133 -28.23 -17.15 -0.77
N ILE A 134 -28.43 -17.80 0.39
CA ILE A 134 -27.54 -18.86 0.85
C ILE A 134 -27.51 -20.02 -0.16
N ARG A 135 -28.68 -20.44 -0.65
CA ARG A 135 -28.76 -21.51 -1.66
C ARG A 135 -28.03 -21.14 -2.95
N TYR A 136 -28.26 -19.93 -3.46
CA TYR A 136 -27.57 -19.38 -4.62
C TYR A 136 -26.05 -19.41 -4.45
N LEU A 137 -25.53 -18.90 -3.32
CA LEU A 137 -24.10 -18.89 -3.03
C LEU A 137 -23.48 -20.30 -2.98
N MET A 138 -24.22 -21.27 -2.43
CA MET A 138 -23.78 -22.67 -2.40
C MET A 138 -23.79 -23.30 -3.80
N GLU A 139 -24.81 -23.02 -4.61
CA GLU A 139 -24.98 -23.60 -5.94
C GLU A 139 -24.00 -23.02 -6.96
N GLU A 140 -23.84 -21.69 -7.02
CA GLU A 140 -22.95 -21.03 -7.99
C GLU A 140 -21.48 -21.10 -7.58
N TYR A 141 -21.16 -20.74 -6.35
CA TYR A 141 -19.78 -20.61 -5.87
C TYR A 141 -19.24 -21.86 -5.17
N LYS A 142 -20.04 -22.93 -5.11
CA LYS A 142 -19.69 -24.24 -4.51
C LYS A 142 -19.16 -24.14 -3.08
N CYS A 143 -19.58 -23.11 -2.34
CA CYS A 143 -19.19 -22.90 -0.95
C CYS A 143 -20.10 -23.68 0.02
N ASP A 144 -19.61 -23.96 1.22
CA ASP A 144 -20.45 -24.57 2.25
C ASP A 144 -21.46 -23.58 2.84
N LYS A 145 -22.46 -24.10 3.57
CA LYS A 145 -23.52 -23.29 4.17
C LYS A 145 -22.99 -22.24 5.17
N LYS A 146 -21.89 -22.53 5.88
CA LYS A 146 -21.31 -21.60 6.85
C LYS A 146 -20.66 -20.42 6.12
N ALA A 147 -19.87 -20.69 5.08
CA ALA A 147 -19.27 -19.68 4.23
C ALA A 147 -20.34 -18.80 3.57
N ALA A 148 -21.36 -19.41 2.94
CA ALA A 148 -22.48 -18.68 2.34
C ALA A 148 -23.22 -17.79 3.36
N SER A 149 -23.48 -18.31 4.57
CA SER A 149 -24.10 -17.53 5.64
C SER A 149 -23.21 -16.38 6.13
N SER A 150 -21.89 -16.58 6.22
CA SER A 150 -20.94 -15.53 6.59
C SER A 150 -20.88 -14.42 5.55
N ILE A 151 -20.84 -14.77 4.26
CA ILE A 151 -20.90 -13.81 3.15
C ILE A 151 -22.18 -13.00 3.23
N TYR A 152 -23.34 -13.66 3.30
CA TYR A 152 -24.63 -12.97 3.47
C TYR A 152 -24.60 -12.00 4.67
N THR A 153 -24.14 -12.48 5.82
CA THR A 153 -24.14 -11.68 7.06
C THR A 153 -23.26 -10.45 6.91
N TYR A 154 -22.08 -10.59 6.30
CA TYR A 154 -21.15 -9.50 6.03
C TYR A 154 -21.79 -8.37 5.19
N PHE A 155 -22.47 -8.73 4.09
CA PHE A 155 -23.17 -7.75 3.26
C PHE A 155 -24.43 -7.18 3.92
N ALA A 156 -25.20 -8.00 4.64
CA ALA A 156 -26.39 -7.56 5.37
C ALA A 156 -26.04 -6.55 6.50
N SER A 157 -24.95 -6.79 7.23
CA SER A 157 -24.46 -5.86 8.25
C SER A 157 -24.02 -4.54 7.62
N MET A 158 -23.28 -4.58 6.51
CA MET A 158 -22.88 -3.36 5.79
C MET A 158 -24.08 -2.59 5.26
N LEU A 159 -25.06 -3.27 4.66
CA LEU A 159 -26.29 -2.64 4.17
C LEU A 159 -27.07 -1.96 5.30
N SER A 160 -27.20 -2.64 6.43
CA SER A 160 -27.90 -2.11 7.61
C SER A 160 -27.18 -0.90 8.19
N PHE A 161 -25.84 -0.93 8.24
CA PHE A 161 -25.02 0.20 8.65
C PHE A 161 -25.19 1.42 7.72
N LEU A 162 -25.18 1.21 6.40
CA LEU A 162 -25.41 2.29 5.43
C LEU A 162 -26.81 2.90 5.58
N LYS A 163 -27.85 2.07 5.74
CA LYS A 163 -29.23 2.53 5.97
C LYS A 163 -29.37 3.32 7.26
N MET A 164 -28.73 2.89 8.35
CA MET A 164 -28.70 3.60 9.63
C MET A 164 -28.15 5.03 9.48
N LEU A 165 -27.16 5.22 8.59
CA LEU A 165 -26.57 6.53 8.30
C LEU A 165 -27.32 7.32 7.21
N GLY A 166 -28.45 6.82 6.71
CA GLY A 166 -29.18 7.43 5.60
C GLY A 166 -28.43 7.41 4.27
N VAL A 167 -27.47 6.50 4.10
CA VAL A 167 -26.66 6.37 2.89
C VAL A 167 -27.31 5.36 1.94
N ASP A 168 -27.82 5.85 0.81
CA ASP A 168 -28.47 5.00 -0.20
C ASP A 168 -27.53 4.50 -1.31
N VAL A 169 -26.23 4.66 -1.12
CA VAL A 169 -25.23 4.21 -2.09
C VAL A 169 -24.62 2.88 -1.65
N ARG A 170 -24.30 1.99 -2.60
CA ARG A 170 -23.65 0.70 -2.34
C ARG A 170 -22.23 0.71 -2.93
N PRO A 171 -21.18 0.42 -2.13
CA PRO A 171 -19.82 0.34 -2.62
C PRO A 171 -19.67 -0.85 -3.58
N ASN A 172 -19.21 -0.58 -4.79
CA ASN A 172 -18.96 -1.56 -5.84
C ASN A 172 -17.76 -1.11 -6.68
N ASN A 173 -17.54 -1.68 -7.87
CA ASN A 173 -16.45 -1.23 -8.71
C ASN A 173 -16.64 0.26 -9.15
N LYS A 174 -17.87 0.72 -9.40
CA LYS A 174 -18.11 2.10 -9.86
C LYS A 174 -18.24 3.15 -8.75
N VAL A 175 -18.52 2.73 -7.52
CA VAL A 175 -18.68 3.63 -6.39
C VAL A 175 -17.60 3.37 -5.35
N ILE A 176 -16.69 4.33 -5.22
CA ILE A 176 -15.65 4.34 -4.20
C ILE A 176 -16.22 5.06 -2.97
N LEU A 177 -16.54 4.27 -1.94
CA LEU A 177 -17.07 4.80 -0.68
C LEU A 177 -15.92 5.33 0.18
N ILE A 178 -16.10 6.52 0.75
CA ILE A 178 -15.13 7.15 1.64
C ILE A 178 -15.77 7.37 3.00
N GLU A 179 -15.22 6.77 4.04
CA GLU A 179 -15.65 7.02 5.42
C GLU A 179 -14.86 8.18 6.03
N ASP A 180 -15.56 8.99 6.83
CA ASP A 180 -14.98 9.97 7.74
C ASP A 180 -15.19 9.46 9.18
N TYR A 181 -14.32 8.55 9.62
CA TYR A 181 -14.44 7.89 10.92
C TYR A 181 -13.57 8.59 11.97
N VAL A 182 -14.18 9.10 13.04
CA VAL A 182 -13.44 9.66 14.19
C VAL A 182 -13.40 8.63 15.29
N ASP A 183 -12.21 8.19 15.67
CA ASP A 183 -12.07 7.18 16.72
C ASP A 183 -12.23 7.77 18.13
N ILE A 184 -12.19 6.88 19.14
CA ILE A 184 -12.38 7.26 20.54
C ILE A 184 -11.26 8.17 21.08
N ASP A 185 -10.07 8.14 20.45
CA ASP A 185 -8.94 9.02 20.76
C ASP A 185 -9.09 10.39 20.06
N GLY A 186 -10.13 10.57 19.25
CA GLY A 186 -10.41 11.76 18.45
C GLY A 186 -9.63 11.84 17.14
N LYS A 187 -8.87 10.80 16.76
CA LYS A 187 -8.17 10.76 15.48
C LYS A 187 -9.17 10.60 14.35
N GLN A 188 -8.94 11.31 13.25
CA GLN A 188 -9.78 11.24 12.08
C GLN A 188 -9.17 10.27 11.06
N ASN A 189 -9.93 9.25 10.72
CA ASN A 189 -9.57 8.18 9.80
C ASN A 189 -10.41 8.34 8.53
N ILE A 190 -9.77 8.76 7.45
CA ILE A 190 -10.39 8.87 6.13
C ILE A 190 -10.14 7.54 5.41
N ILE A 191 -11.19 6.73 5.25
CA ILE A 191 -11.08 5.35 4.78
C ILE A 191 -11.61 5.24 3.36
N PHE A 192 -10.75 4.88 2.41
CA PHE A 192 -11.12 4.68 1.02
C PHE A 192 -11.42 3.19 0.77
N HIS A 193 -12.68 2.86 0.46
CA HIS A 193 -13.07 1.51 0.05
C HIS A 193 -12.84 1.31 -1.44
N CYS A 194 -11.62 0.90 -1.79
CA CYS A 194 -11.19 0.67 -3.15
C CYS A 194 -10.56 -0.71 -3.28
N VAL A 195 -11.27 -1.62 -3.96
CA VAL A 195 -10.80 -2.99 -4.24
C VAL A 195 -9.99 -2.97 -5.53
N PHE A 196 -8.97 -2.12 -5.61
CA PHE A 196 -8.12 -1.98 -6.80
C PHE A 196 -6.82 -2.79 -6.69
N GLY A 197 -6.61 -3.46 -5.55
CA GLY A 197 -5.39 -4.19 -5.26
C GLY A 197 -4.33 -3.31 -4.59
N ARG A 198 -3.47 -3.95 -3.79
CA ARG A 198 -2.52 -3.23 -2.92
C ARG A 198 -1.60 -2.26 -3.67
N ARG A 199 -1.13 -2.60 -4.87
CA ARG A 199 -0.21 -1.75 -5.65
C ARG A 199 -0.86 -0.46 -6.15
N VAL A 200 -2.14 -0.52 -6.54
CA VAL A 200 -2.93 0.66 -6.94
C VAL A 200 -3.28 1.48 -5.70
N ASN A 201 -3.68 0.81 -4.62
CA ASN A 201 -4.01 1.46 -3.36
C ASN A 201 -2.78 2.14 -2.73
N ASP A 202 -1.58 1.57 -2.84
CA ASP A 202 -0.34 2.18 -2.36
C ASP A 202 -0.02 3.48 -3.12
N ALA A 203 -0.19 3.47 -4.45
CA ALA A 203 -0.04 4.67 -5.26
C ALA A 203 -1.04 5.78 -4.87
N LEU A 204 -2.32 5.45 -4.78
CA LEU A 204 -3.36 6.42 -4.42
C LEU A 204 -3.16 6.94 -2.99
N SER A 205 -2.94 6.04 -2.03
CA SER A 205 -2.80 6.39 -0.62
C SER A 205 -1.66 7.38 -0.36
N ARG A 206 -0.49 7.17 -0.98
CA ARG A 206 0.66 8.08 -0.84
C ARG A 206 0.41 9.44 -1.49
N ALA A 207 -0.25 9.46 -2.64
CA ALA A 207 -0.59 10.72 -3.31
C ALA A 207 -1.57 11.54 -2.47
N TYR A 208 -2.64 10.91 -1.96
CA TYR A 208 -3.61 11.55 -1.09
C TYR A 208 -3.01 11.94 0.27
N ALA A 209 -2.17 11.10 0.87
CA ALA A 209 -1.48 11.43 2.12
C ALA A 209 -0.56 12.65 1.95
N TYR A 210 0.18 12.71 0.84
CA TYR A 210 1.05 13.84 0.54
C TYR A 210 0.24 15.12 0.26
N ALA A 211 -0.85 15.04 -0.50
CA ALA A 211 -1.76 16.17 -0.72
C ALA A 211 -2.34 16.68 0.61
N LEU A 212 -2.83 15.76 1.46
CA LEU A 212 -3.42 16.07 2.76
C LEU A 212 -2.39 16.68 3.73
N MET A 213 -1.17 16.14 3.78
CA MET A 213 -0.06 16.69 4.54
C MET A 213 0.25 18.12 4.11
N ARG A 214 0.26 18.40 2.81
CA ARG A 214 0.49 19.76 2.29
C ARG A 214 -0.64 20.73 2.59
N MET A 215 -1.89 20.26 2.61
CA MET A 215 -3.06 21.07 2.94
C MET A 215 -3.10 21.45 4.41
N LEU A 216 -2.75 20.51 5.30
CA LEU A 216 -2.94 20.67 6.75
C LEU A 216 -1.65 20.92 7.55
N GLY A 217 -0.47 20.72 6.96
CA GLY A 217 0.82 20.89 7.63
C GLY A 217 1.08 19.89 8.76
N VAL A 218 0.43 18.72 8.73
CA VAL A 218 0.57 17.68 9.76
C VAL A 218 0.96 16.34 9.13
N ASN A 219 1.59 15.49 9.95
CA ASN A 219 1.89 14.12 9.56
C ASN A 219 0.60 13.32 9.38
N VAL A 220 0.52 12.61 8.26
CA VAL A 220 -0.58 11.71 7.91
C VAL A 220 -0.04 10.29 8.00
N ALA A 221 -0.62 9.48 8.89
CA ALA A 221 -0.33 8.05 8.92
C ALA A 221 -1.13 7.35 7.81
N VAL A 222 -0.52 6.36 7.17
CA VAL A 222 -1.11 5.64 6.03
C VAL A 222 -1.14 4.15 6.35
N THR A 223 -2.32 3.55 6.20
CA THR A 223 -2.49 2.08 6.22
C THR A 223 -3.00 1.64 4.87
N VAL A 224 -2.36 0.64 4.25
CA VAL A 224 -2.70 0.17 2.90
C VAL A 224 -3.04 -1.31 2.94
N GLY A 225 -4.18 -1.69 2.37
CA GLY A 225 -4.59 -3.07 2.17
C GLY A 225 -5.10 -3.32 0.74
N ASP A 226 -5.49 -4.56 0.46
CA ASP A 226 -6.02 -4.94 -0.86
C ASP A 226 -7.39 -4.33 -1.16
N THR A 227 -8.19 -4.07 -0.12
CA THR A 227 -9.57 -3.57 -0.25
C THR A 227 -9.72 -2.07 0.00
N GLY A 228 -8.62 -1.37 0.29
CA GLY A 228 -8.65 0.05 0.57
C GLY A 228 -7.39 0.58 1.24
N PHE A 229 -7.44 1.85 1.64
CA PHE A 229 -6.41 2.49 2.46
C PHE A 229 -7.03 3.50 3.44
N ILE A 230 -6.31 3.79 4.52
CA ILE A 230 -6.69 4.76 5.56
C ILE A 230 -5.66 5.88 5.58
N LEU A 231 -6.15 7.10 5.64
CA LEU A 231 -5.37 8.29 6.00
C LEU A 231 -5.78 8.71 7.41
N THR A 232 -4.87 8.59 8.36
CA THR A 232 -5.13 8.92 9.76
C THR A 232 -4.48 10.24 10.14
N LEU A 233 -5.32 11.18 10.57
CA LEU A 233 -4.94 12.46 11.15
C LEU A 233 -4.95 12.36 12.68
N PRO A 234 -4.05 13.08 13.38
CA PRO A 234 -3.93 13.00 14.83
C PRO A 234 -5.18 13.49 15.59
N LYS A 235 -6.04 14.27 14.93
CA LYS A 235 -7.34 14.72 15.43
C LYS A 235 -8.27 15.05 14.25
N LYS A 236 -9.56 15.27 14.50
CA LYS A 236 -10.47 15.82 13.48
C LYS A 236 -10.01 17.21 13.02
N MET A 237 -9.60 17.32 11.76
CA MET A 237 -9.09 18.56 11.17
C MET A 237 -9.58 18.79 9.73
N LEU A 238 -9.86 17.74 8.97
CA LEU A 238 -10.39 17.88 7.63
C LEU A 238 -11.93 17.94 7.70
N HIS A 239 -12.50 19.11 7.42
CA HIS A 239 -13.95 19.28 7.48
C HIS A 239 -14.65 18.92 6.17
N ASP A 240 -13.99 19.14 5.04
CA ASP A 240 -14.52 18.80 3.71
C ASP A 240 -13.53 17.92 2.95
N ILE A 241 -13.85 16.63 2.86
CA ILE A 241 -13.06 15.64 2.13
C ILE A 241 -13.06 15.93 0.62
N SER A 242 -14.06 16.63 0.08
CA SER A 242 -14.14 16.97 -1.34
C SER A 242 -12.91 17.76 -1.79
N THR A 243 -12.42 18.66 -0.93
CA THR A 243 -11.20 19.43 -1.20
C THR A 243 -9.96 18.55 -1.40
N LEU A 244 -9.87 17.45 -0.65
CA LEU A 244 -8.79 16.46 -0.80
C LEU A 244 -8.94 15.68 -2.10
N LEU A 245 -10.17 15.30 -2.46
CA LEU A 245 -10.47 14.58 -3.71
C LEU A 245 -10.17 15.42 -4.95
N GLU A 246 -10.39 16.73 -4.89
CA GLU A 246 -10.06 17.65 -5.98
C GLU A 246 -8.56 17.93 -6.11
N ALA A 247 -7.79 17.76 -5.04
CA ALA A 247 -6.34 18.00 -5.02
C ALA A 247 -5.54 16.93 -5.79
N VAL A 248 -6.08 15.72 -5.91
CA VAL A 248 -5.41 14.58 -6.58
C VAL A 248 -6.16 14.23 -7.87
N LYS A 249 -5.50 14.47 -8.99
CA LYS A 249 -6.05 14.27 -10.35
C LYS A 249 -5.16 13.31 -11.14
N SER A 250 -5.71 12.71 -12.18
CA SER A 250 -4.94 11.85 -13.08
C SER A 250 -3.71 12.58 -13.68
N SER A 251 -3.86 13.87 -13.97
CA SER A 251 -2.82 14.73 -14.55
C SER A 251 -1.66 15.08 -13.61
N ASN A 252 -1.87 15.05 -12.28
CA ASN A 252 -0.85 15.43 -11.31
C ASN A 252 -0.35 14.24 -10.45
N LEU A 253 -0.96 13.06 -10.58
CA LEU A 253 -0.69 11.89 -9.74
C LEU A 253 0.80 11.52 -9.70
N ARG A 254 1.47 11.40 -10.86
CA ARG A 254 2.91 11.07 -10.91
C ARG A 254 3.78 12.10 -10.20
N LYS A 255 3.46 13.38 -10.34
CA LYS A 255 4.20 14.47 -9.69
C LYS A 255 4.03 14.39 -8.17
N LEU A 256 2.79 14.22 -7.70
CA LEU A 256 2.50 14.06 -6.27
C LEU A 256 3.23 12.84 -5.70
N LEU A 257 3.18 11.71 -6.41
CA LEU A 257 3.86 10.49 -5.97
C LEU A 257 5.38 10.66 -5.92
N ARG A 258 5.98 11.26 -6.95
CA ARG A 258 7.43 11.52 -6.98
C ARG A 258 7.88 12.30 -5.75
N GLU A 259 7.15 13.33 -5.37
CA GLU A 259 7.42 14.09 -4.15
C GLU A 259 7.16 13.29 -2.87
N ALA A 260 6.08 12.51 -2.84
CA ALA A 260 5.71 11.68 -1.68
C ALA A 260 6.77 10.60 -1.37
N VAL A 261 7.42 10.04 -2.40
CA VAL A 261 8.38 8.94 -2.24
C VAL A 261 9.84 9.40 -2.22
N LYS A 262 10.14 10.66 -2.59
CA LYS A 262 11.50 11.19 -2.79
C LYS A 262 12.49 10.79 -1.69
N TYR A 263 12.09 10.93 -0.43
CA TYR A 263 12.96 10.68 0.74
C TYR A 263 12.78 9.31 1.39
N THR A 264 12.09 8.38 0.71
CA THR A 264 11.82 7.04 1.24
C THR A 264 12.99 6.08 0.98
N GLU A 265 13.16 5.09 1.87
CA GLU A 265 14.14 4.02 1.67
C GLU A 265 13.87 3.20 0.40
N MET A 266 12.62 3.13 -0.04
CA MET A 266 12.21 2.47 -1.28
C MET A 266 12.93 3.07 -2.49
N VAL A 267 12.94 4.40 -2.64
CA VAL A 267 13.64 5.07 -3.75
C VAL A 267 15.15 4.87 -3.62
N ARG A 268 15.72 5.00 -2.41
CA ARG A 268 17.17 4.83 -2.20
C ARG A 268 17.66 3.43 -2.58
N ARG A 269 16.91 2.39 -2.20
CA ARG A 269 17.23 0.99 -2.57
C ARG A 269 17.10 0.78 -4.07
N ARG A 270 16.01 1.26 -4.66
CA ARG A 270 15.75 1.13 -6.09
C ARG A 270 16.80 1.88 -6.93
N PHE A 271 17.24 3.04 -6.45
CA PHE A 271 18.34 3.79 -7.06
C PHE A 271 19.64 2.99 -7.07
N ARG A 272 19.97 2.34 -5.95
CA ARG A 272 21.15 1.46 -5.87
C ARG A 272 21.08 0.35 -6.92
N HIS A 273 19.94 -0.31 -7.08
CA HIS A 273 19.77 -1.35 -8.10
C HIS A 273 19.93 -0.79 -9.52
N CYS A 274 19.29 0.34 -9.83
CA CYS A 274 19.40 1.00 -11.13
C CYS A 274 20.84 1.44 -11.42
N ALA A 275 21.52 2.05 -10.46
CA ALA A 275 22.90 2.51 -10.57
C ALA A 275 23.89 1.35 -10.75
N THR A 276 23.64 0.20 -10.12
CA THR A 276 24.41 -1.03 -10.34
C THR A 276 24.18 -1.58 -11.75
N ARG A 277 22.93 -1.67 -12.22
CA ARG A 277 22.61 -2.10 -13.60
C ARG A 277 23.19 -1.16 -14.66
N ALA A 278 23.25 0.14 -14.37
CA ALA A 278 23.85 1.16 -15.21
C ALA A 278 25.40 1.20 -15.13
N LEU A 279 26.03 0.29 -14.37
CA LEU A 279 27.49 0.23 -14.15
C LEU A 279 28.08 1.52 -13.53
N MET A 280 27.24 2.33 -12.88
CA MET A 280 27.68 3.47 -12.07
C MET A 280 28.27 2.99 -10.74
N ILE A 281 27.69 1.92 -10.20
CA ILE A 281 28.18 1.19 -9.04
C ILE A 281 28.63 -0.19 -9.51
N LEU A 282 29.83 -0.59 -9.09
CA LEU A 282 30.41 -1.88 -9.47
C LEU A 282 30.28 -2.87 -8.31
N ARG A 283 29.81 -4.07 -8.62
CA ARG A 283 29.80 -5.26 -7.75
C ARG A 283 31.19 -5.91 -7.71
N ASN A 284 31.89 -5.89 -8.84
CA ASN A 284 33.22 -6.46 -9.00
C ASN A 284 34.18 -5.42 -9.59
N TYR A 285 35.35 -5.26 -8.97
CA TYR A 285 36.40 -4.39 -9.48
C TYR A 285 37.77 -5.03 -9.36
N LYS A 286 38.47 -5.13 -10.50
CA LYS A 286 39.81 -5.75 -10.60
C LYS A 286 39.88 -7.15 -9.98
N GLY A 287 38.87 -7.99 -10.25
CA GLY A 287 38.80 -9.37 -9.76
C GLY A 287 38.45 -9.52 -8.28
N ARG A 288 37.99 -8.45 -7.62
CA ARG A 288 37.53 -8.47 -6.23
C ARG A 288 36.09 -8.01 -6.13
N GLU A 289 35.32 -8.70 -5.30
CA GLU A 289 33.97 -8.31 -4.96
C GLU A 289 33.98 -7.06 -4.06
N VAL A 290 33.12 -6.10 -4.38
CA VAL A 290 32.93 -4.86 -3.63
C VAL A 290 31.91 -5.12 -2.54
N LYS A 291 32.33 -4.95 -1.28
CA LYS A 291 31.45 -5.08 -0.11
C LYS A 291 30.14 -4.31 -0.31
N VAL A 292 29.01 -4.96 -0.02
CA VAL A 292 27.67 -4.37 -0.15
C VAL A 292 27.53 -3.05 0.62
N SER A 293 28.08 -2.96 1.84
CA SER A 293 28.04 -1.72 2.63
C SER A 293 28.69 -0.54 1.90
N ARG A 294 29.75 -0.80 1.13
CA ARG A 294 30.40 0.21 0.28
C ARG A 294 29.56 0.54 -0.94
N GLN A 295 28.88 -0.44 -1.53
CA GLN A 295 27.94 -0.20 -2.64
C GLN A 295 26.79 0.73 -2.20
N ILE A 296 26.21 0.48 -1.01
CA ILE A 296 25.16 1.32 -0.42
C ILE A 296 25.65 2.74 -0.16
N PHE A 297 26.82 2.88 0.49
CA PHE A 297 27.39 4.19 0.76
C PHE A 297 27.66 4.99 -0.53
N ASN A 298 28.24 4.34 -1.55
CA ASN A 298 28.47 4.97 -2.85
C ASN A 298 27.16 5.33 -3.56
N ALA A 299 26.12 4.51 -3.42
CA ALA A 299 24.80 4.79 -3.99
C ALA A 299 24.18 6.04 -3.39
N GLN A 300 24.26 6.19 -2.05
CA GLN A 300 23.74 7.37 -1.38
C GLN A 300 24.45 8.64 -1.84
N LEU A 301 25.79 8.65 -1.82
CA LEU A 301 26.57 9.79 -2.30
C LEU A 301 26.26 10.14 -3.76
N LEU A 302 26.07 9.12 -4.60
CA LEU A 302 25.75 9.32 -6.00
C LEU A 302 24.34 9.88 -6.17
N MET A 303 23.36 9.37 -5.40
CA MET A 303 21.98 9.85 -5.39
C MET A 303 21.93 11.33 -5.05
N ASP A 304 22.59 11.74 -3.97
CA ASP A 304 22.65 13.13 -3.51
C ASP A 304 23.20 14.07 -4.60
N VAL A 305 24.14 13.61 -5.44
CA VAL A 305 24.71 14.40 -6.55
C VAL A 305 23.80 14.42 -7.78
N VAL A 306 23.13 13.32 -8.12
CA VAL A 306 22.30 13.25 -9.33
C VAL A 306 20.91 13.84 -9.14
N GLU A 307 20.45 14.00 -7.89
CA GLU A 307 19.18 14.68 -7.59
C GLU A 307 19.14 16.12 -8.11
N ASP A 308 20.28 16.81 -8.14
CA ASP A 308 20.40 18.18 -8.66
C ASP A 308 20.52 18.23 -10.20
N ILE A 309 20.63 17.07 -10.86
CA ILE A 309 20.76 16.99 -12.32
C ILE A 309 19.38 16.70 -12.91
N GLU A 310 18.87 17.67 -13.67
CA GLU A 310 17.59 17.53 -14.35
C GLU A 310 17.59 16.34 -15.32
N ASN A 311 16.52 15.54 -15.29
CA ASN A 311 16.31 14.40 -16.17
C ASN A 311 17.46 13.37 -16.18
N PHE A 312 18.12 13.15 -15.03
CA PHE A 312 19.18 12.16 -14.95
C PHE A 312 18.64 10.74 -15.22
N PRO A 313 19.07 10.04 -16.30
CA PRO A 313 18.36 8.85 -16.78
C PRO A 313 18.19 7.72 -15.76
N VAL A 314 19.20 7.47 -14.93
CA VAL A 314 19.13 6.41 -13.90
C VAL A 314 18.18 6.78 -12.76
N LEU A 315 18.07 8.07 -12.46
CA LEU A 315 17.13 8.56 -11.47
C LEU A 315 15.69 8.52 -12.02
N GLU A 316 15.49 8.87 -13.29
CA GLU A 316 14.19 8.72 -13.96
C GLU A 316 13.75 7.25 -14.02
N GLU A 317 14.66 6.33 -14.36
CA GLU A 317 14.36 4.89 -14.32
C GLU A 317 14.06 4.41 -12.89
N THR A 318 14.75 4.96 -11.89
CA THR A 318 14.46 4.65 -10.48
C THR A 318 13.02 5.01 -10.12
N TYR A 319 12.59 6.23 -10.47
CA TYR A 319 11.20 6.63 -10.24
C TYR A 319 10.22 5.82 -11.08
N ARG A 320 10.57 5.45 -12.32
CA ARG A 320 9.74 4.55 -13.14
C ARG A 320 9.54 3.21 -12.43
N GLU A 321 10.60 2.54 -11.97
CA GLU A 321 10.47 1.25 -11.28
C GLU A 321 9.67 1.37 -9.97
N VAL A 322 9.88 2.43 -9.18
CA VAL A 322 9.09 2.63 -7.95
C VAL A 322 7.60 2.81 -8.27
N LEU A 323 7.27 3.68 -9.22
CA LEU A 323 5.89 4.06 -9.50
C LEU A 323 5.14 3.01 -10.34
N GLU A 324 5.82 2.28 -11.22
CA GLU A 324 5.19 1.34 -12.16
C GLU A 324 5.39 -0.13 -11.79
N ASP A 325 6.51 -0.51 -11.17
CA ASP A 325 6.83 -1.92 -10.93
C ASP A 325 6.55 -2.31 -9.46
N LEU A 326 6.87 -1.42 -8.50
CA LEU A 326 6.48 -1.61 -7.10
C LEU A 326 5.01 -1.23 -6.89
N MET A 327 4.65 -0.02 -7.29
CA MET A 327 3.26 0.45 -7.32
C MET A 327 2.62 0.14 -8.67
N ASP A 328 1.36 0.53 -8.87
CA ASP A 328 0.73 0.53 -10.19
C ASP A 328 0.12 1.91 -10.48
N VAL A 329 1.00 2.88 -10.76
CA VAL A 329 0.59 4.25 -11.04
C VAL A 329 -0.25 4.35 -12.33
N LYS A 330 -0.02 3.49 -13.33
CA LYS A 330 -0.75 3.55 -14.61
C LYS A 330 -2.22 3.25 -14.39
N THR A 331 -2.53 2.20 -13.64
CA THR A 331 -3.90 1.86 -13.27
C THR A 331 -4.49 2.89 -12.31
N ALA A 332 -3.72 3.42 -11.36
CA ALA A 332 -4.19 4.51 -10.50
C ALA A 332 -4.57 5.77 -11.29
N GLU A 333 -3.77 6.16 -12.29
CA GLU A 333 -4.11 7.26 -13.22
C GLU A 333 -5.39 6.97 -14.01
N GLN A 334 -5.57 5.71 -14.45
CA GLN A 334 -6.80 5.29 -15.12
C GLN A 334 -8.01 5.40 -14.21
N VAL A 335 -7.93 4.93 -12.97
CA VAL A 335 -9.03 5.04 -11.98
C VAL A 335 -9.42 6.51 -11.78
N LEU A 336 -8.44 7.41 -11.61
CA LEU A 336 -8.72 8.85 -11.47
C LEU A 336 -9.34 9.44 -12.75
N ARG A 337 -8.87 9.06 -13.94
CA ARG A 337 -9.51 9.45 -15.22
C ARG A 337 -10.95 8.98 -15.30
N GLU A 338 -11.23 7.75 -14.88
CA GLU A 338 -12.58 7.21 -14.87
C GLU A 338 -13.49 7.96 -13.89
N VAL A 339 -12.96 8.44 -12.76
CA VAL A 339 -13.68 9.36 -11.87
C VAL A 339 -13.94 10.71 -12.53
N GLU A 340 -12.91 11.31 -13.15
CA GLU A 340 -13.01 12.59 -13.87
C GLU A 340 -14.02 12.55 -15.03
N MET A 341 -14.15 11.40 -15.70
CA MET A 341 -15.12 11.15 -16.77
C MET A 341 -16.52 10.76 -16.25
N GLY A 342 -16.71 10.57 -14.94
CA GLY A 342 -17.97 10.13 -14.34
C GLY A 342 -18.32 8.64 -14.54
N LEU A 343 -17.36 7.83 -14.99
CA LEU A 343 -17.49 6.36 -15.09
C LEU A 343 -17.42 5.69 -13.71
N ARG A 344 -16.68 6.32 -12.79
CA ARG A 344 -16.68 6.04 -11.35
C ARG A 344 -17.00 7.31 -10.58
N ARG A 345 -17.38 7.16 -9.31
CA ARG A 345 -17.57 8.31 -8.41
C ARG A 345 -17.09 8.01 -7.01
N PHE A 346 -16.58 9.05 -6.36
CA PHE A 346 -16.43 9.06 -4.91
C PHE A 346 -17.77 9.34 -4.23
N TYR A 347 -18.02 8.68 -3.12
CA TYR A 347 -19.13 9.01 -2.23
C TYR A 347 -18.59 9.16 -0.81
N VAL A 348 -18.64 10.39 -0.29
CA VAL A 348 -18.20 10.70 1.07
C VAL A 348 -19.37 10.47 2.03
N MET A 349 -19.16 9.62 3.03
CA MET A 349 -20.13 9.36 4.09
C MET A 349 -20.15 10.51 5.11
N PRO A 350 -21.27 10.72 5.82
CA PRO A 350 -21.27 11.62 6.98
C PRO A 350 -20.25 11.17 8.03
N THR A 351 -19.68 12.13 8.77
CA THR A 351 -18.76 11.80 9.87
C THR A 351 -19.47 10.90 10.89
N TYR A 352 -18.80 9.84 11.32
CA TYR A 352 -19.32 8.94 12.36
C TYR A 352 -18.22 8.47 13.32
N ASP A 353 -18.62 7.85 14.42
CA ASP A 353 -17.78 7.41 15.53
C ASP A 353 -17.61 5.88 15.60
N LEU A 354 -18.01 5.17 14.55
CA LEU A 354 -17.79 3.73 14.40
C LEU A 354 -17.36 3.41 12.96
N PRO A 355 -16.35 2.55 12.76
CA PRO A 355 -15.95 2.13 11.43
C PRO A 355 -17.00 1.18 10.85
N SER A 356 -17.20 1.20 9.53
CA SER A 356 -18.14 0.25 8.91
C SER A 356 -17.66 -1.20 8.99
N PRO A 357 -18.57 -2.18 8.84
CA PRO A 357 -18.20 -3.59 8.71
C PRO A 357 -17.14 -3.87 7.64
N PHE A 358 -17.11 -3.09 6.56
CA PHE A 358 -16.11 -3.24 5.50
C PHE A 358 -14.74 -2.67 5.92
N ALA A 359 -14.71 -1.66 6.79
CA ALA A 359 -13.50 -1.02 7.25
C ALA A 359 -12.77 -1.80 8.35
N HIS A 360 -13.46 -2.68 9.08
CA HIS A 360 -12.89 -3.37 10.24
C HIS A 360 -11.52 -4.04 9.96
N GLY A 361 -11.39 -4.77 8.86
CA GLY A 361 -10.14 -5.45 8.51
C GLY A 361 -8.97 -4.47 8.33
N LEU A 362 -9.24 -3.33 7.70
CA LEU A 362 -8.26 -2.30 7.42
C LEU A 362 -7.93 -1.46 8.66
N VAL A 363 -8.94 -1.15 9.49
CA VAL A 363 -8.75 -0.46 10.79
C VAL A 363 -7.91 -1.33 11.72
N LEU A 364 -8.15 -2.64 11.77
CA LEU A 364 -7.33 -3.57 12.55
C LEU A 364 -5.88 -3.65 12.07
N GLN A 365 -5.62 -3.41 10.78
CA GLN A 365 -4.26 -3.28 10.27
C GLN A 365 -3.61 -1.97 10.75
N GLY A 366 -4.38 -0.88 10.85
CA GLY A 366 -3.90 0.44 11.28
C GLY A 366 -3.77 0.64 12.79
N LEU A 367 -4.48 -0.15 13.62
CA LEU A 367 -4.37 -0.15 15.08
C LEU A 367 -3.08 -0.85 15.51
N SER A 368 -1.96 -0.16 15.33
CA SER A 368 -0.60 -0.67 15.51
C SER A 368 -0.10 -0.71 16.96
N ASP A 369 -0.83 -0.26 17.98
CA ASP A 369 -0.18 -0.03 19.30
C ASP A 369 -0.68 -0.81 20.53
N VAL A 370 -1.85 -1.49 20.56
CA VAL A 370 -2.39 -1.94 21.89
C VAL A 370 -2.89 -3.39 21.98
N VAL A 371 -3.07 -4.12 20.89
CA VAL A 371 -4.03 -5.25 20.92
C VAL A 371 -3.36 -6.56 20.50
N LEU A 372 -3.27 -7.54 21.43
CA LEU A 372 -2.83 -8.91 21.12
C LEU A 372 -3.86 -9.58 20.18
N MET A 373 -3.55 -10.71 19.57
CA MET A 373 -4.44 -11.25 18.53
C MET A 373 -5.71 -11.93 19.01
N ASP A 374 -5.69 -12.51 20.22
CA ASP A 374 -6.93 -12.90 20.91
C ASP A 374 -7.82 -11.65 21.08
N ASP A 375 -7.20 -10.51 21.33
CA ASP A 375 -7.86 -9.21 21.35
C ASP A 375 -8.21 -8.69 19.95
N ARG A 376 -7.60 -9.11 18.83
CA ARG A 376 -8.01 -8.67 17.47
C ARG A 376 -9.29 -9.36 17.00
N ARG A 377 -9.44 -10.66 17.24
CA ARG A 377 -10.71 -11.35 16.95
C ARG A 377 -11.80 -10.86 17.90
N ALA A 378 -11.45 -10.68 19.18
CA ALA A 378 -12.36 -10.07 20.14
C ALA A 378 -12.68 -8.61 19.79
N LEU A 379 -11.73 -7.82 19.26
CA LEU A 379 -11.94 -6.44 18.82
C LEU A 379 -12.74 -6.38 17.52
N LEU A 380 -12.49 -7.28 16.57
CA LEU A 380 -13.32 -7.41 15.37
C LEU A 380 -14.77 -7.74 15.77
N GLN A 381 -14.93 -8.69 16.69
CA GLN A 381 -16.22 -9.06 17.25
C GLN A 381 -16.83 -7.88 18.01
N HIS A 382 -16.05 -7.15 18.80
CA HIS A 382 -16.50 -5.99 19.57
C HIS A 382 -16.93 -4.83 18.66
N LEU A 383 -16.16 -4.49 17.63
CA LEU A 383 -16.54 -3.49 16.63
C LEU A 383 -17.81 -3.91 15.90
N TYR A 384 -17.92 -5.19 15.52
CA TYR A 384 -19.12 -5.75 14.94
C TYR A 384 -20.33 -5.64 15.89
N ASP A 385 -20.16 -6.01 17.15
CA ASP A 385 -21.21 -5.98 18.16
C ASP A 385 -21.66 -4.53 18.42
N GLN A 386 -20.73 -3.58 18.51
CA GLN A 386 -21.04 -2.14 18.62
C GLN A 386 -21.86 -1.63 17.44
N VAL A 387 -21.47 -2.01 16.21
CA VAL A 387 -22.22 -1.66 15.00
C VAL A 387 -23.63 -2.26 15.05
N MET A 388 -23.75 -3.55 15.39
CA MET A 388 -25.04 -4.24 15.44
C MET A 388 -25.96 -3.71 16.55
N GLU A 389 -25.42 -3.42 17.74
CA GLU A 389 -26.17 -2.78 18.83
C GLU A 389 -26.72 -1.43 18.42
N ARG A 390 -25.92 -0.63 17.71
CA ARG A 390 -26.36 0.71 17.27
C ARG A 390 -27.42 0.63 16.18
N ILE A 391 -27.27 -0.30 15.23
CA ILE A 391 -28.31 -0.59 14.22
C ILE A 391 -29.63 -0.96 14.90
N GLN A 392 -29.61 -1.80 15.95
CA GLN A 392 -30.82 -2.18 16.68
C GLN A 392 -31.44 -1.00 17.42
N LYS A 393 -30.65 -0.16 18.12
CA LYS A 393 -31.14 1.02 18.85
C LYS A 393 -31.77 2.07 17.92
N THR A 394 -31.19 2.31 16.74
CA THR A 394 -31.76 3.24 15.76
C THR A 394 -33.02 2.65 15.10
N GLY A 395 -33.05 1.34 14.87
CA GLY A 395 -34.23 0.64 14.35
C GLY A 395 -35.43 0.64 15.30
N SER A 396 -35.22 0.54 16.61
CA SER A 396 -36.30 0.62 17.61
C SER A 396 -36.82 2.06 17.81
N ALA A 397 -35.95 3.07 17.72
CA ALA A 397 -36.33 4.48 17.80
C ALA A 397 -37.14 4.99 16.59
N ALA A 398 -37.13 4.28 15.45
CA ALA A 398 -37.91 4.61 14.27
C ALA A 398 -39.33 3.99 14.27
N ILE A 399 -39.63 3.11 15.23
CA ILE A 399 -40.90 2.37 15.35
C ILE A 399 -41.76 2.89 16.53
N SER A 400 -41.15 3.67 17.44
CA SER A 400 -41.81 4.42 18.51
C SER A 400 -42.08 5.86 18.07
#